data_AF-A0A349IQ26-F1
#
_entry.id   AF-A0A349IQ26-F1
#
_cell.length_a   1.000
_cell.length_b   1.000
_cell.length_c   1.000
_cell.angle_alpha   90.00
_cell.angle_beta   90.00
_cell.angle_gamma   90.00
#
_symmetry.space_group_name_H-M   'P 1'
#
loop_
_entity.id
_entity.type
_entity.pdbx_description
1 polymer ?
#
loop_
_entity_poly.entity_id
_entity_poly.type
_entity_poly.pdbx_seq_one_letter_code
_entity_poly.pdbx_strand_id
1 'polypeptide(L)'
;MEQPPRYQPPEPSKISTPPDIQREKRQETELARALRQRTREVLEHLGETFGTRNTSETPHPMIDVDGEQVEAQYPAGTFDAFAADINKLPYHQKEHSEANVRRVRNMIEAINNSLGSESEYYIDDEMAAVLEYAAATHDIVQESFICRKKDHGVEENVRLYPPYPTEDIDPPAPIVEHNETESPEAAINAMGGLFEGKDHYKRLITAAHERTINQKGFGPGTVYQHIGDEPWQANLIAFADVGGAATEPEVFMWEGDEFLLEQFPFVLMAFAQYKKGEDISDEAKQVVIKQVISWTKSQIAWADGRKQVFEQGFTTKDDTQIPSDSSHLPPEVAHILKKVFNKNDESARLCEKRFAKREKMTFEQLAQDFGFARAA
;
A
#
# COMPACT_ATOMS: atom_id res chain seq x y z
N MET A 1 -32.38 2.71 15.37
CA MET A 1 -31.46 2.59 14.22
C MET A 1 -30.76 1.26 14.38
N GLU A 2 -31.06 0.28 13.53
CA GLU A 2 -30.39 -1.02 13.54
C GLU A 2 -28.95 -0.84 13.07
N GLN A 3 -27.99 -1.48 13.76
CA GLN A 3 -26.59 -1.45 13.33
C GLN A 3 -26.47 -2.13 11.96
N PRO A 4 -25.71 -1.57 11.02
CA PRO A 4 -25.45 -2.26 9.76
C PRO A 4 -24.72 -3.59 10.02
N PRO A 5 -25.00 -4.63 9.22
CA PRO A 5 -24.36 -5.94 9.38
C PRO A 5 -22.84 -5.80 9.23
N ARG A 6 -22.09 -6.36 10.19
CA ARG A 6 -20.62 -6.46 10.09
C ARG A 6 -20.25 -7.31 8.88
N TYR A 7 -19.43 -6.77 7.99
CA TYR A 7 -18.79 -7.56 6.94
C TYR A 7 -17.89 -8.61 7.60
N GLN A 8 -18.25 -9.87 7.43
CA GLN A 8 -17.30 -10.97 7.61
C GLN A 8 -16.60 -11.12 6.26
N PRO A 9 -15.25 -11.10 6.20
CA PRO A 9 -14.56 -11.47 4.98
C PRO A 9 -15.10 -12.82 4.51
N PRO A 10 -15.30 -13.01 3.19
CA PRO A 10 -15.74 -14.29 2.68
C PRO A 10 -14.83 -15.36 3.24
N GLU A 11 -15.41 -16.43 3.80
CA GLU A 11 -14.64 -17.62 4.12
C GLU A 11 -13.83 -17.98 2.87
N PRO A 12 -12.52 -18.29 3.01
CA PRO A 12 -11.69 -18.65 1.86
C PRO A 12 -12.47 -19.68 1.06
N SER A 13 -12.68 -19.39 -0.23
CA SER A 13 -13.43 -20.28 -1.11
C SER A 13 -12.85 -21.67 -0.88
N LYS A 14 -13.72 -22.67 -0.66
CA LYS A 14 -13.29 -24.06 -0.60
C LYS A 14 -12.76 -24.42 -1.99
N ILE A 15 -11.50 -24.09 -2.23
CA ILE A 15 -10.74 -24.59 -3.36
C ILE A 15 -10.82 -26.09 -3.18
N SER A 16 -11.47 -26.76 -4.14
CA SER A 16 -11.49 -28.20 -4.26
C SER A 16 -10.07 -28.68 -4.04
N THR A 17 -9.83 -29.36 -2.93
CA THR A 17 -8.53 -29.94 -2.61
C THR A 17 -8.14 -30.80 -3.81
N PRO A 18 -7.03 -30.50 -4.52
CA PRO A 18 -6.53 -31.41 -5.53
C PRO A 18 -6.29 -32.78 -4.88
N PRO A 19 -6.40 -33.89 -5.63
CA PRO A 19 -6.19 -35.22 -5.08
C PRO A 19 -4.86 -35.27 -4.32
N ASP A 20 -4.90 -35.84 -3.11
CA ASP A 20 -3.78 -36.01 -2.17
C ASP A 20 -2.50 -36.45 -2.88
N ILE A 21 -1.70 -35.48 -3.34
CA ILE A 21 -0.28 -35.66 -3.49
C ILE A 21 0.22 -35.66 -2.05
N GLN A 22 0.61 -36.82 -1.55
CA GLN A 22 1.28 -36.96 -0.26
C GLN A 22 2.53 -36.07 -0.27
N ARG A 23 2.38 -34.80 0.11
CA ARG A 23 3.49 -33.93 0.48
C ARG A 23 4.05 -34.57 1.73
N GLU A 24 5.17 -35.29 1.60
CA GLU A 24 6.02 -35.57 2.74
C GLU A 24 6.17 -34.26 3.51
N LYS A 25 5.72 -34.23 4.77
CA LYS A 25 5.88 -33.07 5.64
C LYS A 25 7.38 -32.86 5.82
N ARG A 26 7.99 -32.08 4.93
CA ARG A 26 9.37 -31.62 5.09
C ARG A 26 9.44 -30.91 6.44
N GLN A 27 10.43 -31.28 7.25
CA GLN A 27 10.63 -30.65 8.55
C GLN A 27 10.96 -29.17 8.31
N GLU A 28 10.14 -28.28 8.89
CA GLU A 28 10.39 -26.84 8.90
C GLU A 28 11.78 -26.57 9.52
N THR A 29 12.61 -25.80 8.82
CA THR A 29 13.94 -25.43 9.30
C THR A 29 13.83 -24.50 10.51
N GLU A 30 14.86 -24.47 11.36
CA GLU A 30 14.89 -23.51 12.47
C GLU A 30 14.79 -22.06 11.99
N LEU A 31 15.41 -21.74 10.84
CA LEU A 31 15.33 -20.41 10.27
C LEU A 31 13.90 -20.09 9.80
N ALA A 32 13.25 -20.98 9.05
CA ALA A 32 11.88 -20.78 8.59
C ALA A 32 10.91 -20.55 9.76
N ARG A 33 11.06 -21.35 10.82
CA ARG A 33 10.27 -21.19 12.05
C ARG A 33 10.53 -19.84 12.74
N ALA A 34 11.80 -19.46 12.89
CA ALA A 34 12.19 -18.20 13.53
C ALA A 34 11.68 -16.99 12.73
N LEU A 35 11.79 -17.01 11.41
CA LEU A 35 11.27 -15.97 10.52
C LEU A 35 9.76 -15.81 10.63
N ARG A 36 9.00 -16.92 10.57
CA ARG A 36 7.54 -16.85 10.74
C ARG A 36 7.12 -16.36 12.12
N GLN A 37 7.86 -16.73 13.15
CA GLN A 37 7.66 -16.17 14.49
C GLN A 37 7.88 -14.66 14.47
N ARG A 38 8.98 -14.18 13.87
CA ARG A 38 9.26 -12.75 13.78
C ARG A 38 8.23 -12.01 12.92
N THR A 39 7.80 -12.59 11.81
CA THR A 39 6.72 -12.03 10.97
C THR A 39 5.47 -11.78 11.80
N ARG A 40 5.07 -12.72 12.67
CA ARG A 40 3.93 -12.51 13.58
C ARG A 40 4.19 -11.39 14.59
N GLU A 41 5.36 -11.37 15.22
CA GLU A 41 5.74 -10.31 16.16
C GLU A 41 5.71 -8.93 15.50
N VAL A 42 6.27 -8.80 14.30
CA VAL A 42 6.21 -7.56 13.51
C VAL A 42 4.77 -7.15 13.29
N LEU A 43 3.93 -8.03 12.75
CA LEU A 43 2.54 -7.73 12.45
C LEU A 43 1.74 -7.40 13.72
N GLU A 44 2.08 -7.97 14.87
CA GLU A 44 1.44 -7.65 16.16
C GLU A 44 1.79 -6.25 16.68
N HIS A 45 2.97 -5.70 16.34
CA HIS A 45 3.48 -4.43 16.87
C HIS A 45 3.56 -3.30 15.82
N LEU A 46 3.09 -3.53 14.59
CA LEU A 46 2.90 -2.48 13.57
C LEU A 46 1.94 -1.40 14.09
N GLY A 47 2.34 -0.13 14.00
CA GLY A 47 1.61 1.02 14.56
C GLY A 47 1.98 1.39 16.01
N GLU A 48 2.56 0.48 16.79
CA GLU A 48 3.03 0.80 18.16
C GLU A 48 4.52 1.16 18.21
N THR A 49 5.33 0.42 17.43
CA THR A 49 6.80 0.57 17.38
C THR A 49 7.29 0.98 15.98
N PHE A 50 6.45 0.79 14.97
CA PHE A 50 6.79 0.95 13.56
C PHE A 50 5.66 1.76 12.91
N GLY A 51 5.90 3.03 12.60
CA GLY A 51 4.86 3.93 12.09
C GLY A 51 5.37 5.32 11.73
N THR A 52 4.55 6.05 11.00
CA THR A 52 4.81 7.43 10.57
C THR A 52 4.73 8.43 11.70
N ARG A 53 5.83 9.16 11.88
CA ARG A 53 5.90 10.32 12.77
C ARG A 53 5.54 11.59 12.00
N ASN A 54 4.44 12.24 12.37
CA ASN A 54 4.09 13.55 11.81
C ASN A 54 4.92 14.66 12.48
N THR A 55 5.55 15.49 11.67
CA THR A 55 6.48 16.55 12.11
C THR A 55 5.96 17.97 11.86
N SER A 56 4.75 18.15 11.30
CA SER A 56 4.26 19.48 10.92
C SER A 56 3.24 20.09 11.89
N GLU A 57 3.29 21.42 12.01
CA GLU A 57 2.21 22.25 12.55
C GLU A 57 0.95 22.16 11.67
N THR A 58 -0.19 22.46 12.28
CA THR A 58 -1.57 22.52 11.76
C THR A 58 -1.70 22.79 10.24
N PRO A 59 -2.27 21.87 9.44
CA PRO A 59 -2.58 22.05 8.02
C PRO A 59 -3.58 23.20 7.73
N HIS A 60 -3.38 23.90 6.60
CA HIS A 60 -4.19 24.98 6.05
C HIS A 60 -4.43 24.78 4.54
N PRO A 61 -5.46 24.02 4.13
CA PRO A 61 -5.65 23.68 2.72
C PRO A 61 -6.17 24.87 1.92
N MET A 62 -5.56 25.08 0.75
CA MET A 62 -6.00 26.05 -0.27
C MET A 62 -6.84 25.31 -1.31
N ILE A 63 -7.88 25.95 -1.82
CA ILE A 63 -8.86 25.36 -2.72
C ILE A 63 -9.01 26.20 -3.97
N ASP A 64 -9.06 25.55 -5.12
CA ASP A 64 -9.41 26.20 -6.38
C ASP A 64 -10.93 26.19 -6.56
N VAL A 65 -11.55 27.36 -6.34
CA VAL A 65 -12.96 27.65 -6.59
C VAL A 65 -13.03 28.56 -7.82
N ASP A 66 -13.51 28.02 -8.94
CA ASP A 66 -13.69 28.76 -10.20
C ASP A 66 -12.41 29.46 -10.73
N GLY A 67 -11.22 28.91 -10.46
CA GLY A 67 -9.92 29.48 -10.84
C GLY A 67 -9.29 30.37 -9.77
N GLU A 68 -9.93 30.53 -8.61
CA GLU A 68 -9.41 31.30 -7.47
C GLU A 68 -8.97 30.39 -6.31
N GLN A 69 -7.78 30.64 -5.79
CA GLN A 69 -7.22 29.94 -4.63
C GLN A 69 -7.76 30.55 -3.33
N VAL A 70 -8.65 29.84 -2.64
CA VAL A 70 -9.24 30.23 -1.35
C VAL A 70 -8.65 29.40 -0.23
N GLU A 71 -8.28 30.00 0.90
CA GLU A 71 -7.83 29.26 2.08
C GLU A 71 -9.04 28.73 2.86
N ALA A 72 -9.16 27.42 3.02
CA ALA A 72 -10.17 26.85 3.90
C ALA A 72 -9.73 27.09 5.36
N GLN A 73 -10.46 27.95 6.06
CA GLN A 73 -10.16 28.27 7.45
C GLN A 73 -10.73 27.19 8.37
N TYR A 74 -9.84 26.47 9.04
CA TYR A 74 -10.19 25.55 10.13
C TYR A 74 -9.99 26.26 11.48
N PRO A 75 -10.81 25.96 12.50
CA PRO A 75 -10.53 26.41 13.86
C PRO A 75 -9.10 26.02 14.30
N ALA A 76 -8.42 26.87 15.05
CA ALA A 76 -7.12 26.52 15.62
C ALA A 76 -7.23 25.25 16.50
N GLY A 77 -6.29 24.31 16.36
CA GLY A 77 -6.29 23.04 17.08
C GLY A 77 -7.22 21.96 16.52
N THR A 78 -7.87 22.20 15.37
CA THR A 78 -8.66 21.19 14.64
C THR A 78 -7.85 19.90 14.36
N PHE A 79 -6.53 20.03 14.29
CA PHE A 79 -5.59 18.95 13.98
C PHE A 79 -4.85 18.39 15.22
N ASP A 80 -5.00 18.99 16.41
CA ASP A 80 -4.26 18.60 17.62
C ASP A 80 -4.62 17.18 18.08
N ALA A 81 -5.89 16.81 17.95
CA ALA A 81 -6.37 15.46 18.25
C ALA A 81 -5.84 14.41 17.25
N PHE A 82 -5.42 14.84 16.05
CA PHE A 82 -4.86 13.98 15.01
C PHE A 82 -3.35 13.82 15.18
N ALA A 83 -2.63 14.90 15.48
CA ALA A 83 -1.19 14.84 15.79
C ALA A 83 -0.89 13.97 17.03
N ALA A 84 -1.85 13.84 17.96
CA ALA A 84 -1.69 13.06 19.18
C ALA A 84 -1.85 11.53 19.01
N ASP A 85 -2.51 11.06 17.94
CA ASP A 85 -2.82 9.62 17.75
C ASP A 85 -2.66 9.17 16.28
N ILE A 86 -1.76 9.82 15.52
CA ILE A 86 -1.43 9.48 14.12
C ILE A 86 -0.61 8.19 13.96
N ASN A 87 -0.37 7.47 15.05
CA ASN A 87 0.32 6.18 15.06
C ASN A 87 -0.50 5.05 14.39
N LYS A 88 -1.67 5.36 13.81
CA LYS A 88 -2.52 4.43 13.05
C LYS A 88 -2.94 5.08 11.73
N LEU A 89 -2.04 5.10 10.75
CA LEU A 89 -2.40 5.54 9.41
C LEU A 89 -3.57 4.72 8.87
N PRO A 90 -4.51 5.32 8.11
CA PRO A 90 -5.63 4.56 7.58
C PRO A 90 -5.26 3.41 6.65
N TYR A 91 -4.16 3.49 5.89
CA TYR A 91 -3.79 2.49 4.89
C TYR A 91 -2.48 1.76 5.21
N HIS A 92 -1.39 2.46 5.49
CA HIS A 92 -0.09 1.84 5.85
C HIS A 92 -0.07 1.41 7.32
N GLN A 93 -0.95 0.47 7.62
CA GLN A 93 -1.16 -0.15 8.93
C GLN A 93 -0.99 -1.66 8.84
N LYS A 94 -1.17 -2.33 9.98
CA LYS A 94 -1.06 -3.79 10.12
C LYS A 94 -1.81 -4.55 9.02
N GLU A 95 -3.05 -4.17 8.74
CA GLU A 95 -3.94 -4.85 7.80
C GLU A 95 -3.35 -4.90 6.38
N HIS A 96 -2.67 -3.83 5.95
CA HIS A 96 -2.01 -3.75 4.65
C HIS A 96 -0.79 -4.67 4.59
N SER A 97 0.08 -4.64 5.61
CA SER A 97 1.20 -5.59 5.70
C SER A 97 0.72 -7.05 5.76
N GLU A 98 -0.36 -7.34 6.48
CA GLU A 98 -0.98 -8.67 6.49
C GLU A 98 -1.52 -9.06 5.11
N ALA A 99 -2.13 -8.12 4.37
CA ALA A 99 -2.58 -8.34 3.00
C ALA A 99 -1.42 -8.68 2.08
N ASN A 100 -0.31 -7.95 2.17
CA ASN A 100 0.89 -8.21 1.38
C ASN A 100 1.49 -9.59 1.69
N VAL A 101 1.58 -9.98 2.96
CA VAL A 101 2.00 -11.35 3.35
C VAL A 101 1.08 -12.41 2.74
N ARG A 102 -0.25 -12.22 2.78
CA ARG A 102 -1.21 -13.16 2.17
C ARG A 102 -1.04 -13.25 0.66
N ARG A 103 -0.89 -12.12 -0.04
CA ARG A 103 -0.70 -12.07 -1.50
C ARG A 103 0.61 -12.77 -1.91
N VAL A 104 1.70 -12.57 -1.16
CA VAL A 104 2.96 -13.29 -1.36
C VAL A 104 2.80 -14.79 -1.21
N ARG A 105 2.13 -15.26 -0.14
CA ARG A 105 1.82 -16.69 0.04
C ARG A 105 1.04 -17.26 -1.13
N ASN A 106 0.00 -16.56 -1.59
CA ASN A 106 -0.81 -17.00 -2.72
C ASN A 106 0.01 -17.12 -4.02
N MET A 107 0.94 -16.19 -4.27
CA MET A 107 1.85 -16.26 -5.42
C MET A 107 2.81 -17.45 -5.31
N ILE A 108 3.42 -17.66 -4.14
CA ILE A 108 4.31 -18.80 -3.88
C ILE A 108 3.56 -20.12 -4.09
N GLU A 109 2.35 -20.24 -3.54
CA GLU A 109 1.51 -21.43 -3.71
C GLU A 109 1.17 -21.68 -5.18
N ALA A 110 0.79 -20.63 -5.93
CA ALA A 110 0.50 -20.75 -7.36
C ALA A 110 1.72 -21.23 -8.16
N ILE A 111 2.90 -20.69 -7.86
CA ILE A 111 4.17 -21.09 -8.49
C ILE A 111 4.48 -22.55 -8.18
N ASN A 112 4.52 -22.91 -6.89
CA ASN A 112 4.91 -24.23 -6.44
C ASN A 112 3.93 -25.33 -6.88
N ASN A 113 2.62 -25.05 -6.89
CA ASN A 113 1.61 -26.00 -7.36
C ASN A 113 1.69 -26.23 -8.87
N SER A 114 2.15 -25.25 -9.63
CA SER A 114 2.24 -25.34 -11.10
C SER A 114 3.54 -26.00 -11.57
N LEU A 115 4.66 -25.73 -10.89
CA LEU A 115 5.99 -26.18 -11.33
C LEU A 115 6.47 -27.48 -10.66
N GLY A 116 5.92 -27.83 -9.49
CA GLY A 116 6.37 -28.99 -8.72
C GLY A 116 7.71 -28.78 -8.01
N SER A 117 8.08 -29.71 -7.12
CA SER A 117 9.26 -29.60 -6.24
C SER A 117 10.61 -29.73 -6.93
N GLU A 118 10.63 -30.27 -8.15
CA GLU A 118 11.86 -30.51 -8.92
C GLU A 118 12.22 -29.32 -9.84
N SER A 119 11.38 -28.28 -9.87
CA SER A 119 11.65 -27.07 -10.65
C SER A 119 12.77 -26.26 -10.01
N GLU A 120 13.66 -25.71 -10.83
CA GLU A 120 14.67 -24.75 -10.38
C GLU A 120 14.07 -23.43 -9.85
N TYR A 121 12.82 -23.15 -10.17
CA TYR A 121 12.06 -22.00 -9.68
C TYR A 121 11.17 -22.32 -8.48
N TYR A 122 11.28 -23.53 -7.91
CA TYR A 122 10.55 -23.89 -6.71
C TYR A 122 10.98 -23.01 -5.54
N ILE A 123 10.01 -22.43 -4.84
CA ILE A 123 10.25 -21.60 -3.65
C ILE A 123 10.10 -22.52 -2.44
N ASP A 124 11.22 -22.88 -1.82
CA ASP A 124 11.22 -23.73 -0.63
C ASP A 124 10.69 -23.01 0.63
N ASP A 125 10.55 -23.77 1.71
CA ASP A 125 9.97 -23.31 2.97
C ASP A 125 10.78 -22.16 3.61
N GLU A 126 12.10 -22.19 3.45
CA GLU A 126 13.00 -21.19 4.01
C GLU A 126 12.91 -19.88 3.22
N MET A 127 12.96 -19.96 1.88
CA MET A 127 12.75 -18.82 0.99
C MET A 127 11.35 -18.21 1.19
N ALA A 128 10.31 -19.04 1.32
CA ALA A 128 8.96 -18.57 1.59
C ALA A 128 8.88 -17.78 2.91
N ALA A 129 9.50 -18.27 3.98
CA ALA A 129 9.54 -17.57 5.25
C ALA A 129 10.30 -16.23 5.17
N VAL A 130 11.36 -16.15 4.38
CA VAL A 130 12.09 -14.90 4.14
C VAL A 130 11.22 -13.89 3.38
N LEU A 131 10.51 -14.33 2.34
CA LEU A 131 9.60 -13.46 1.57
C LEU A 131 8.42 -12.97 2.41
N GLU A 132 7.85 -13.82 3.27
CA GLU A 132 6.82 -13.41 4.22
C GLU A 132 7.34 -12.37 5.22
N TYR A 133 8.56 -12.53 5.70
CA TYR A 133 9.20 -11.54 6.59
C TYR A 133 9.47 -10.23 5.86
N ALA A 134 9.97 -10.28 4.63
CA ALA A 134 10.19 -9.09 3.80
C ALA A 134 8.88 -8.32 3.55
N ALA A 135 7.80 -9.04 3.22
CA ALA A 135 6.47 -8.45 3.04
C ALA A 135 5.93 -7.81 4.32
N ALA A 136 6.10 -8.45 5.48
CA ALA A 136 5.63 -7.87 6.74
C ALA A 136 6.40 -6.60 7.15
N THR A 137 7.62 -6.44 6.63
CA THR A 137 8.54 -5.36 7.02
C THR A 137 8.69 -4.24 5.99
N HIS A 138 8.11 -4.38 4.80
CA HIS A 138 8.32 -3.44 3.69
C HIS A 138 7.89 -1.99 3.99
N ASP A 139 6.89 -1.80 4.87
CA ASP A 139 6.35 -0.49 5.25
C ASP A 139 6.76 -0.03 6.66
N ILE A 140 7.65 -0.76 7.34
CA ILE A 140 8.08 -0.43 8.70
C ILE A 140 8.83 0.92 8.78
N VAL A 141 9.29 1.45 7.64
CA VAL A 141 10.14 2.64 7.55
C VAL A 141 9.47 3.68 6.65
N GLN A 142 8.43 4.33 7.16
CA GLN A 142 7.85 5.47 6.46
C GLN A 142 7.78 6.63 7.44
N GLU A 143 8.56 7.68 7.20
CA GLU A 143 8.28 9.00 7.77
C GLU A 143 7.31 9.70 6.81
N SER A 144 6.32 10.37 7.38
CA SER A 144 5.35 11.10 6.56
C SER A 144 5.07 12.43 7.21
N PHE A 145 5.09 13.49 6.42
CA PHE A 145 4.72 14.81 6.88
C PHE A 145 3.68 15.39 5.95
N ILE A 146 2.84 16.25 6.51
CA ILE A 146 1.86 16.97 5.72
C ILE A 146 2.56 18.21 5.16
N CYS A 147 2.59 18.33 3.83
CA CYS A 147 3.08 19.56 3.21
C CYS A 147 2.22 20.00 2.04
N ARG A 148 2.30 21.29 1.76
CA ARG A 148 1.73 21.89 0.57
C ARG A 148 2.59 21.55 -0.65
N LYS A 149 1.95 20.93 -1.64
CA LYS A 149 2.55 20.66 -2.95
C LYS A 149 2.55 21.94 -3.82
N LYS A 150 3.71 22.26 -4.40
CA LYS A 150 3.91 23.51 -5.18
C LYS A 150 3.12 23.56 -6.49
N ASP A 151 2.75 22.41 -7.05
CA ASP A 151 2.10 22.28 -8.36
C ASP A 151 0.58 22.45 -8.33
N HIS A 152 -0.09 22.06 -7.24
CA HIS A 152 -1.55 22.19 -7.12
C HIS A 152 -2.04 22.82 -5.81
N GLY A 153 -1.14 23.19 -4.89
CA GLY A 153 -1.49 23.91 -3.65
C GLY A 153 -2.27 23.10 -2.62
N VAL A 154 -2.61 21.84 -2.93
CA VAL A 154 -3.29 20.92 -2.00
C VAL A 154 -2.26 20.38 -1.02
N GLU A 155 -2.66 20.30 0.24
CA GLU A 155 -1.86 19.67 1.28
C GLU A 155 -2.02 18.16 1.21
N GLU A 156 -0.89 17.50 1.16
CA GLU A 156 -0.79 16.06 0.98
C GLU A 156 0.10 15.49 2.07
N ASN A 157 -0.24 14.27 2.49
CA ASN A 157 0.72 13.47 3.24
C ASN A 157 1.84 13.05 2.28
N VAL A 158 3.03 13.60 2.45
CA VAL A 158 4.21 13.25 1.65
C VAL A 158 5.07 12.31 2.44
N ARG A 159 5.37 11.18 1.80
CA ARG A 159 6.28 10.19 2.35
C ARG A 159 7.70 10.45 1.94
N LEU A 160 8.51 10.17 2.92
CA LEU A 160 9.92 10.30 2.88
C LEU A 160 10.50 8.86 2.90
N TYR A 161 11.12 8.44 1.79
CA TYR A 161 12.16 7.39 1.69
C TYR A 161 13.61 7.94 1.70
N PRO A 162 14.48 7.59 2.67
CA PRO A 162 15.86 8.04 2.68
C PRO A 162 16.66 7.43 1.51
N PRO A 163 17.62 8.15 0.88
CA PRO A 163 18.03 9.54 1.11
C PRO A 163 17.32 10.55 0.16
N TYR A 164 16.87 11.69 0.68
CA TYR A 164 16.03 12.67 -0.05
C TYR A 164 16.77 13.61 -1.00
N PRO A 165 16.26 13.81 -2.24
CA PRO A 165 16.41 15.05 -2.98
C PRO A 165 15.29 16.04 -2.57
N THR A 166 15.69 17.19 -2.02
CA THR A 166 14.87 18.25 -1.41
C THR A 166 14.31 19.30 -2.38
N GLU A 167 14.39 19.09 -3.70
CA GLU A 167 14.20 20.19 -4.66
C GLU A 167 12.74 20.68 -4.79
N ASP A 168 11.74 19.81 -4.60
CA ASP A 168 10.32 20.13 -4.86
C ASP A 168 9.49 20.45 -3.61
N ILE A 169 10.04 20.26 -2.41
CA ILE A 169 9.33 20.45 -1.14
C ILE A 169 10.08 21.54 -0.36
N ASP A 170 9.37 22.38 0.38
CA ASP A 170 9.98 23.26 1.39
C ASP A 170 9.79 22.59 2.76
N PRO A 171 10.56 21.53 3.10
CA PRO A 171 10.32 20.78 4.32
C PRO A 171 10.68 21.68 5.52
N PRO A 172 9.87 21.69 6.60
CA PRO A 172 10.39 22.15 7.88
C PRO A 172 11.62 21.30 8.23
N ALA A 173 12.62 21.93 8.84
CA ALA A 173 13.85 21.24 9.23
C ALA A 173 13.51 19.93 9.98
N PRO A 174 14.17 18.79 9.67
CA PRO A 174 13.86 17.52 10.32
C PRO A 174 14.01 17.69 11.83
N ILE A 175 12.91 17.49 12.57
CA ILE A 175 12.81 17.77 14.01
C ILE A 175 13.46 16.65 14.86
N VAL A 176 13.99 15.59 14.23
CA VAL A 176 14.37 14.37 14.95
C VAL A 176 15.67 13.79 14.39
N GLU A 177 16.63 13.52 15.28
CA GLU A 177 17.74 12.61 15.01
C GLU A 177 17.18 11.21 14.72
N HIS A 178 17.43 10.69 13.51
CA HIS A 178 17.09 9.32 13.13
C HIS A 178 17.65 8.32 14.15
N ASN A 179 16.79 7.48 14.73
CA ASN A 179 17.28 6.30 15.43
C ASN A 179 17.73 5.28 14.38
N GLU A 180 18.93 4.70 14.56
CA GLU A 180 19.55 3.69 13.69
C GLU A 180 18.75 2.36 13.56
N THR A 181 17.52 2.31 14.07
CA THR A 181 16.64 1.12 14.16
C THR A 181 15.63 0.97 13.03
N GLU A 182 15.69 1.82 12.00
CA GLU A 182 14.58 2.03 11.05
C GLU A 182 15.05 1.97 9.58
N SER A 183 15.79 0.92 9.18
CA SER A 183 16.18 0.66 7.79
C SER A 183 16.02 -0.83 7.43
N PRO A 184 16.10 -1.25 6.15
CA PRO A 184 16.19 -2.67 5.79
C PRO A 184 17.32 -3.39 6.56
N GLU A 185 18.44 -2.70 6.79
CA GLU A 185 19.54 -3.19 7.63
C GLU A 185 19.11 -3.36 9.09
N ALA A 186 18.28 -2.46 9.64
CA ALA A 186 17.75 -2.63 10.98
C ALA A 186 16.77 -3.81 11.09
N ALA A 187 15.92 -4.03 10.09
CA ALA A 187 15.06 -5.23 10.03
C ALA A 187 15.92 -6.51 9.99
N ILE A 188 16.98 -6.51 9.18
CA ILE A 188 17.97 -7.59 9.11
C ILE A 188 18.71 -7.76 10.44
N ASN A 189 19.13 -6.67 11.10
CA ASN A 189 19.87 -6.69 12.36
C ASN A 189 18.98 -7.12 13.54
N ALA A 190 17.68 -6.84 13.50
CA ALA A 190 16.71 -7.31 14.49
C ALA A 190 16.58 -8.85 14.51
N MET A 191 17.05 -9.52 13.46
CA MET A 191 17.13 -10.98 13.38
C MET A 191 18.43 -11.54 14.00
N GLY A 192 19.34 -10.69 14.47
CA GLY A 192 20.58 -11.10 15.12
C GLY A 192 21.44 -12.03 14.25
N GLY A 193 21.99 -13.08 14.87
CA GLY A 193 22.83 -14.08 14.18
C GLY A 193 22.07 -15.03 13.22
N LEU A 194 20.73 -14.90 13.07
CA LEU A 194 19.94 -15.82 12.24
C LEU A 194 20.32 -15.79 10.76
N PHE A 195 20.89 -14.67 10.28
CA PHE A 195 21.40 -14.54 8.92
C PHE A 195 22.93 -14.70 8.80
N GLU A 196 23.61 -15.21 9.83
CA GLU A 196 25.05 -15.48 9.75
C GLU A 196 25.33 -16.51 8.64
N GLY A 197 26.18 -16.14 7.68
CA GLY A 197 26.47 -16.94 6.48
C GLY A 197 25.33 -17.01 5.44
N LYS A 198 24.27 -16.20 5.58
CA LYS A 198 23.09 -16.20 4.69
C LYS A 198 22.92 -14.87 3.94
N ASP A 199 24.01 -14.37 3.37
CA ASP A 199 24.02 -13.06 2.68
C ASP A 199 23.04 -12.96 1.51
N HIS A 200 22.67 -14.09 0.90
CA HIS A 200 21.67 -14.10 -0.17
C HIS A 200 20.27 -13.70 0.32
N TYR A 201 19.86 -14.08 1.53
CA TYR A 201 18.58 -13.64 2.10
C TYR A 201 18.59 -12.18 2.53
N LYS A 202 19.73 -11.69 3.04
CA LYS A 202 19.90 -10.25 3.32
C LYS A 202 19.71 -9.44 2.04
N ARG A 203 20.40 -9.81 0.95
CA ARG A 203 20.24 -9.17 -0.36
C ARG A 203 18.81 -9.25 -0.89
N LEU A 204 18.13 -10.37 -0.66
CA LEU A 204 16.73 -10.53 -1.05
C LEU A 204 15.80 -9.57 -0.30
N ILE A 205 15.95 -9.44 1.02
CA ILE A 205 15.14 -8.53 1.84
C ILE A 205 15.40 -7.08 1.44
N THR A 206 16.66 -6.68 1.30
CA THR A 206 17.03 -5.33 0.84
C THR A 206 16.43 -5.05 -0.53
N ALA A 207 16.62 -5.95 -1.50
CA ALA A 207 16.04 -5.80 -2.84
C ALA A 207 14.51 -5.75 -2.81
N ALA A 208 13.85 -6.53 -1.94
CA ALA A 208 12.40 -6.48 -1.81
C ALA A 208 11.92 -5.11 -1.34
N HIS A 209 12.57 -4.51 -0.34
CA HIS A 209 12.24 -3.16 0.15
C HIS A 209 12.53 -2.06 -0.87
N GLU A 210 13.68 -2.13 -1.55
CA GLU A 210 14.02 -1.15 -2.59
C GLU A 210 13.01 -1.15 -3.74
N ARG A 211 12.47 -2.32 -4.08
CA ARG A 211 11.51 -2.50 -5.18
C ARG A 211 10.10 -2.03 -4.84
N THR A 212 9.74 -1.85 -3.56
CA THR A 212 8.45 -1.25 -3.20
C THR A 212 8.48 0.29 -3.22
N ILE A 213 9.64 0.90 -3.43
CA ILE A 213 9.77 2.36 -3.50
C ILE A 213 9.15 2.89 -4.80
N ASN A 214 8.19 3.80 -4.64
CA ASN A 214 7.50 4.47 -5.73
C ASN A 214 8.43 5.41 -6.49
N GLN A 215 8.41 5.34 -7.82
CA GLN A 215 9.16 6.25 -8.67
C GLN A 215 8.33 7.50 -8.99
N LYS A 216 8.92 8.68 -8.79
CA LYS A 216 8.30 9.95 -9.17
C LYS A 216 8.30 10.09 -10.70
N GLY A 217 7.19 10.55 -11.27
CA GLY A 217 7.17 11.16 -12.60
C GLY A 217 6.84 10.28 -13.81
N PHE A 218 6.32 9.06 -13.66
CA PHE A 218 6.19 8.17 -14.82
C PHE A 218 4.86 7.40 -14.91
N GLY A 219 4.29 7.38 -16.12
CA GLY A 219 3.48 6.25 -16.59
C GLY A 219 1.95 6.37 -16.48
N PRO A 220 1.23 5.29 -16.85
CA PRO A 220 -0.14 5.23 -17.41
C PRO A 220 -1.29 5.56 -16.46
N GLY A 221 -1.05 6.47 -15.51
CA GLY A 221 -1.99 6.82 -14.47
C GLY A 221 -2.10 5.72 -13.41
N THR A 222 -0.97 5.15 -12.96
CA THR A 222 -0.87 4.21 -11.82
C THR A 222 0.45 4.40 -11.07
N VAL A 223 0.60 3.73 -9.92
CA VAL A 223 1.86 3.68 -9.15
C VAL A 223 2.87 2.79 -9.87
N TYR A 224 4.07 3.32 -10.12
CA TYR A 224 5.19 2.58 -10.72
C TYR A 224 6.29 2.34 -9.67
N GLN A 225 6.71 1.08 -9.59
CA GLN A 225 7.73 0.57 -8.67
C GLN A 225 8.90 0.03 -9.49
N HIS A 226 10.13 0.21 -9.03
CA HIS A 226 11.28 -0.31 -9.77
C HIS A 226 11.34 -1.83 -9.59
N ILE A 227 11.00 -2.58 -10.64
CA ILE A 227 11.17 -4.04 -10.70
C ILE A 227 12.59 -4.35 -11.21
N GLY A 228 13.24 -5.38 -10.67
CA GLY A 228 14.61 -5.76 -11.03
C GLY A 228 14.74 -7.22 -11.43
N ASP A 229 15.75 -7.56 -12.22
CA ASP A 229 15.93 -8.92 -12.75
C ASP A 229 16.30 -9.94 -11.66
N GLU A 230 17.23 -9.58 -10.76
CA GLU A 230 17.77 -10.51 -9.75
C GLU A 230 17.91 -9.87 -8.37
N PRO A 231 17.59 -10.58 -7.27
CA PRO A 231 16.86 -11.85 -7.25
C PRO A 231 15.41 -11.65 -7.68
N TRP A 232 14.90 -12.39 -8.67
CA TRP A 232 13.53 -12.17 -9.17
C TRP A 232 12.45 -12.35 -8.09
N GLN A 233 12.71 -13.17 -7.06
CA GLN A 233 11.77 -13.43 -5.97
C GLN A 233 11.41 -12.15 -5.19
N ALA A 234 12.31 -11.17 -5.11
CA ALA A 234 12.02 -9.88 -4.49
C ALA A 234 10.91 -9.11 -5.23
N ASN A 235 10.70 -9.37 -6.53
CA ASN A 235 9.60 -8.76 -7.29
C ASN A 235 8.22 -9.19 -6.76
N LEU A 236 8.12 -10.36 -6.12
CA LEU A 236 6.86 -10.82 -5.54
C LEU A 236 6.37 -9.87 -4.44
N ILE A 237 7.26 -9.16 -3.76
CA ILE A 237 6.88 -8.21 -2.70
C ILE A 237 6.29 -6.95 -3.32
N ALA A 238 6.95 -6.38 -4.34
CA ALA A 238 6.43 -5.27 -5.11
C ALA A 238 5.08 -5.61 -5.76
N PHE A 239 4.95 -6.81 -6.34
CA PHE A 239 3.69 -7.24 -6.93
C PHE A 239 2.58 -7.44 -5.90
N ALA A 240 2.90 -7.83 -4.67
CA ALA A 240 1.91 -7.93 -3.60
C ALA A 240 1.43 -6.55 -3.15
N ASP A 241 2.37 -5.60 -3.02
CA ASP A 241 2.13 -4.25 -2.53
C ASP A 241 1.15 -3.47 -3.42
N VAL A 242 1.37 -3.46 -4.73
CA VAL A 242 0.44 -2.85 -5.72
C VAL A 242 -0.49 -3.87 -6.38
N GLY A 243 -0.62 -5.07 -5.79
CA GLY A 243 -1.29 -6.23 -6.38
C GLY A 243 -2.79 -6.34 -6.14
N GLY A 244 -3.33 -5.53 -5.23
CA GLY A 244 -4.75 -5.58 -4.86
C GLY A 244 -5.67 -5.49 -6.09
N ALA A 245 -5.40 -4.56 -7.00
CA ALA A 245 -6.18 -4.36 -8.24
C ALA A 245 -6.24 -5.61 -9.13
N ALA A 246 -5.19 -6.43 -9.12
CA ALA A 246 -5.08 -7.57 -10.01
C ALA A 246 -5.59 -8.88 -9.39
N THR A 247 -5.76 -8.93 -8.07
CA THR A 247 -6.00 -10.18 -7.32
C THR A 247 -7.26 -10.14 -6.45
N GLU A 248 -7.60 -8.99 -5.89
CA GLU A 248 -8.65 -8.80 -4.88
C GLU A 248 -9.47 -7.52 -5.14
N PRO A 249 -10.35 -7.49 -6.15
CA PRO A 249 -11.00 -6.27 -6.63
C PRO A 249 -11.80 -5.47 -5.59
N GLU A 250 -12.47 -6.17 -4.67
CA GLU A 250 -13.16 -5.50 -3.56
C GLU A 250 -12.16 -4.88 -2.60
N VAL A 251 -11.12 -5.64 -2.19
CA VAL A 251 -10.08 -5.16 -1.27
C VAL A 251 -9.37 -3.95 -1.84
N PHE A 252 -9.00 -3.97 -3.12
CA PHE A 252 -8.41 -2.83 -3.83
C PHE A 252 -9.23 -1.54 -3.69
N MET A 253 -10.54 -1.65 -3.89
CA MET A 253 -11.46 -0.53 -3.73
C MET A 253 -11.49 0.02 -2.29
N TRP A 254 -11.40 -0.86 -1.29
CA TRP A 254 -11.38 -0.46 0.12
C TRP A 254 -10.04 0.16 0.52
N GLU A 255 -8.93 -0.48 0.15
CA GLU A 255 -7.57 0.02 0.34
C GLU A 255 -7.38 1.38 -0.35
N GLY A 256 -7.98 1.57 -1.53
CA GLY A 256 -8.00 2.86 -2.20
C GLY A 256 -8.71 3.95 -1.39
N ASP A 257 -9.77 3.62 -0.65
CA ASP A 257 -10.45 4.58 0.23
C ASP A 257 -9.63 4.89 1.48
N GLU A 258 -8.98 3.87 2.06
CA GLU A 258 -8.03 4.06 3.17
C GLU A 258 -6.87 4.95 2.73
N PHE A 259 -6.32 4.72 1.53
CA PHE A 259 -5.21 5.50 1.01
C PHE A 259 -5.62 6.95 0.72
N LEU A 260 -6.87 7.22 0.31
CA LEU A 260 -7.38 8.60 0.20
C LEU A 260 -7.28 9.32 1.54
N LEU A 261 -7.79 8.69 2.59
CA LEU A 261 -7.88 9.28 3.92
C LEU A 261 -6.50 9.55 4.49
N GLU A 262 -5.53 8.68 4.17
CA GLU A 262 -4.13 8.86 4.53
C GLU A 262 -3.47 9.98 3.73
N GLN A 263 -3.69 10.03 2.41
CA GLN A 263 -3.06 10.98 1.51
C GLN A 263 -3.61 12.40 1.68
N PHE A 264 -4.90 12.54 2.01
CA PHE A 264 -5.58 13.82 2.19
C PHE A 264 -6.20 13.93 3.59
N PRO A 265 -5.41 14.30 4.61
CA PRO A 265 -5.86 14.41 5.99
C PRO A 265 -7.09 15.31 6.18
N PHE A 266 -7.25 16.35 5.35
CA PHE A 266 -8.43 17.22 5.41
C PHE A 266 -9.75 16.49 5.12
N VAL A 267 -9.74 15.45 4.27
CA VAL A 267 -10.93 14.63 3.98
C VAL A 267 -11.32 13.83 5.22
N LEU A 268 -10.34 13.14 5.80
CA LEU A 268 -10.51 12.36 7.02
C LEU A 268 -11.03 13.22 8.16
N MET A 269 -10.55 14.46 8.27
CA MET A 269 -10.98 15.38 9.30
C MET A 269 -12.37 15.92 9.11
N ALA A 270 -12.72 16.36 7.90
CA ALA A 270 -14.09 16.78 7.62
C ALA A 270 -15.07 15.66 7.96
N PHE A 271 -14.74 14.42 7.60
CA PHE A 271 -15.54 13.27 8.03
C PHE A 271 -15.56 13.17 9.56
N ALA A 272 -14.43 13.17 10.26
CA ALA A 272 -14.38 13.03 11.72
C ALA A 272 -15.18 14.12 12.47
N GLN A 273 -15.13 15.37 12.01
CA GLN A 273 -15.92 16.48 12.57
C GLN A 273 -17.42 16.25 12.39
N TYR A 274 -17.84 15.85 11.18
CA TYR A 274 -19.24 15.53 10.90
C TYR A 274 -19.76 14.43 11.84
N LYS A 275 -18.95 13.39 12.10
CA LYS A 275 -19.30 12.30 13.03
C LYS A 275 -19.50 12.79 14.46
N LYS A 276 -18.76 13.80 14.90
CA LYS A 276 -18.92 14.43 16.23
C LYS A 276 -20.13 15.36 16.32
N GLY A 277 -20.84 15.59 15.20
CA GLY A 277 -21.93 16.55 15.12
C GLY A 277 -21.45 18.01 15.06
N GLU A 278 -20.18 18.22 14.73
CA GLU A 278 -19.62 19.55 14.50
C GLU A 278 -20.07 20.07 13.13
N ASP A 279 -20.21 21.39 13.03
CA ASP A 279 -20.62 22.04 11.79
C ASP A 279 -19.44 22.15 10.82
N ILE A 280 -19.73 21.96 9.53
CA ILE A 280 -18.73 22.01 8.45
C ILE A 280 -19.29 22.95 7.40
N SER A 281 -18.51 23.97 7.03
CA SER A 281 -18.93 24.94 6.05
C SER A 281 -19.24 24.29 4.70
N ASP A 282 -20.15 24.90 3.95
CA ASP A 282 -20.53 24.40 2.62
C ASP A 282 -19.33 24.38 1.67
N GLU A 283 -18.41 25.35 1.77
CA GLU A 283 -17.18 25.40 1.00
C GLU A 283 -16.29 24.18 1.29
N ALA A 284 -16.06 23.85 2.56
CA ALA A 284 -15.26 22.69 2.95
C ALA A 284 -15.91 21.37 2.49
N LYS A 285 -17.25 21.27 2.54
CA LYS A 285 -17.98 20.12 2.01
C LYS A 285 -17.76 19.95 0.51
N GLN A 286 -17.84 21.03 -0.28
CA GLN A 286 -17.62 20.96 -1.73
C GLN A 286 -16.21 20.52 -2.10
N VAL A 287 -15.21 20.95 -1.33
CA VAL A 287 -13.80 20.57 -1.52
C VAL A 287 -13.61 19.08 -1.28
N VAL A 288 -14.16 18.57 -0.18
CA VAL A 288 -14.11 17.14 0.14
C VAL A 288 -14.82 16.31 -0.92
N ILE A 289 -16.00 16.74 -1.38
CA ILE A 289 -16.71 16.07 -2.47
C ILE A 289 -15.82 16.03 -3.72
N LYS A 290 -15.31 17.18 -4.17
CA LYS A 290 -14.44 17.27 -5.37
C LYS A 290 -13.23 16.33 -5.26
N GLN A 291 -12.58 16.28 -4.10
CA GLN A 291 -11.42 15.41 -3.87
C GLN A 291 -11.80 13.93 -3.90
N VAL A 292 -12.86 13.53 -3.21
CA VAL A 292 -13.34 12.14 -3.17
C VAL A 292 -13.74 11.66 -4.57
N ILE A 293 -14.42 12.50 -5.36
CA ILE A 293 -14.82 12.17 -6.73
C ILE A 293 -13.59 12.05 -7.64
N SER A 294 -12.66 13.00 -7.56
CA SER A 294 -11.40 12.97 -8.31
C SER A 294 -10.61 11.68 -8.02
N TRP A 295 -10.43 11.34 -6.75
CA TRP A 295 -9.71 10.14 -6.34
C TRP A 295 -10.39 8.84 -6.76
N THR A 296 -11.71 8.75 -6.59
CA THR A 296 -12.47 7.57 -7.02
C THR A 296 -12.31 7.35 -8.54
N LYS A 297 -12.20 8.43 -9.31
CA LYS A 297 -11.88 8.36 -10.75
C LYS A 297 -10.45 7.88 -10.99
N SER A 298 -9.48 8.34 -10.21
CA SER A 298 -8.07 7.90 -10.31
C SER A 298 -7.90 6.40 -10.08
N GLN A 299 -8.67 5.78 -9.18
CA GLN A 299 -8.60 4.33 -8.94
C GLN A 299 -8.94 3.49 -10.19
N ILE A 300 -9.79 4.00 -11.10
CA ILE A 300 -10.07 3.34 -12.39
C ILE A 300 -8.79 3.28 -13.22
N ALA A 301 -8.13 4.44 -13.36
CA ALA A 301 -6.86 4.55 -14.09
C ALA A 301 -5.75 3.72 -13.42
N TRP A 302 -5.74 3.61 -12.08
CA TRP A 302 -4.77 2.79 -11.36
C TRP A 302 -4.88 1.31 -11.72
N ALA A 303 -6.10 0.76 -11.79
CA ALA A 303 -6.33 -0.62 -12.16
C ALA A 303 -5.90 -0.89 -13.62
N ASP A 304 -6.29 -0.03 -14.56
CA ASP A 304 -5.94 -0.15 -15.98
C ASP A 304 -4.42 0.02 -16.19
N GLY A 305 -3.84 1.06 -15.57
CA GLY A 305 -2.42 1.33 -15.64
C GLY A 305 -1.61 0.19 -15.02
N ARG A 306 -2.09 -0.45 -13.95
CA ARG A 306 -1.39 -1.59 -13.34
C ARG A 306 -1.35 -2.80 -14.26
N LYS A 307 -2.45 -3.07 -14.98
CA LYS A 307 -2.47 -4.09 -16.05
C LYS A 307 -1.45 -3.76 -17.14
N GLN A 308 -1.43 -2.52 -17.61
CA GLN A 308 -0.48 -2.07 -18.63
C GLN A 308 0.97 -2.25 -18.18
N VAL A 309 1.33 -1.77 -16.99
CA VAL A 309 2.67 -1.89 -16.43
C VAL A 309 3.07 -3.37 -16.29
N PHE A 310 2.17 -4.22 -15.78
CA PHE A 310 2.50 -5.62 -15.56
C PHE A 310 2.68 -6.43 -16.86
N GLU A 311 1.82 -6.21 -17.85
CA GLU A 311 1.73 -7.05 -19.04
C GLU A 311 2.47 -6.51 -20.26
N GLN A 312 2.55 -5.19 -20.41
CA GLN A 312 2.92 -4.53 -21.66
C GLN A 312 4.11 -3.59 -21.50
N GLY A 313 4.33 -3.03 -20.31
CA GLY A 313 5.23 -1.91 -20.12
C GLY A 313 4.61 -0.61 -20.65
N PHE A 314 5.41 0.46 -20.71
CA PHE A 314 4.94 1.75 -21.20
C PHE A 314 6.09 2.65 -21.67
N THR A 315 5.75 3.68 -22.44
CA THR A 315 6.70 4.73 -22.82
C THR A 315 6.47 5.96 -21.98
N THR A 316 7.53 6.51 -21.42
CA THR A 316 7.51 7.74 -20.62
C THR A 316 7.39 8.99 -21.51
N LYS A 317 7.22 10.18 -20.89
CA LYS A 317 7.10 11.45 -21.65
C LYS A 317 8.39 11.86 -22.37
N ASP A 318 9.54 11.39 -21.88
CA ASP A 318 10.87 11.58 -22.47
C ASP A 318 11.26 10.44 -23.44
N ASP A 319 10.27 9.69 -23.95
CA ASP A 319 10.44 8.58 -24.89
C ASP A 319 11.27 7.38 -24.37
N THR A 320 11.47 7.29 -23.06
CA THR A 320 12.09 6.12 -22.41
C THR A 320 11.11 4.94 -22.41
N GLN A 321 11.54 3.79 -22.93
CA GLN A 321 10.75 2.57 -22.91
C GLN A 321 10.97 1.81 -21.61
N ILE A 322 9.89 1.64 -20.85
CA ILE A 322 9.84 0.83 -19.64
C ILE A 322 9.28 -0.55 -20.01
N PRO A 323 10.02 -1.65 -19.78
CA PRO A 323 9.54 -2.99 -20.05
C PRO A 323 8.38 -3.37 -19.13
N SER A 324 7.66 -4.44 -19.47
CA SER A 324 6.61 -4.97 -18.60
C SER A 324 7.19 -5.57 -17.33
N ASP A 325 6.53 -5.43 -16.18
CA ASP A 325 7.05 -6.03 -14.95
C ASP A 325 7.23 -7.55 -15.08
N SER A 326 6.36 -8.22 -15.83
CA SER A 326 6.44 -9.66 -16.07
C SER A 326 7.66 -10.12 -16.87
N SER A 327 8.40 -9.22 -17.53
CA SER A 327 9.64 -9.59 -18.24
C SER A 327 10.85 -9.74 -17.32
N HIS A 328 10.75 -9.28 -16.07
CA HIS A 328 11.78 -9.43 -15.04
C HIS A 328 11.64 -10.75 -14.24
N LEU A 329 10.90 -11.71 -14.79
CA LEU A 329 10.61 -12.99 -14.16
C LEU A 329 11.02 -14.13 -15.09
N PRO A 330 11.36 -15.31 -14.53
CA PRO A 330 11.47 -16.51 -15.34
C PRO A 330 10.19 -16.74 -16.16
N PRO A 331 10.27 -17.13 -17.46
CA PRO A 331 9.10 -17.22 -18.34
C PRO A 331 7.96 -18.08 -17.79
N GLU A 332 8.29 -19.18 -17.11
CA GLU A 332 7.36 -20.09 -16.47
C GLU A 332 6.62 -19.42 -15.30
N VAL A 333 7.37 -18.69 -14.47
CA VAL A 333 6.84 -17.91 -13.35
C VAL A 333 5.95 -16.77 -13.87
N ALA A 334 6.40 -16.04 -14.89
CA ALA A 334 5.63 -14.98 -15.54
C ALA A 334 4.29 -15.50 -16.06
N HIS A 335 4.28 -16.68 -16.70
CA HIS A 335 3.05 -17.31 -17.21
C HIS A 335 2.07 -17.67 -16.08
N ILE A 336 2.57 -18.14 -14.94
CA ILE A 336 1.74 -18.46 -13.77
C ILE A 336 1.17 -17.18 -13.16
N LEU A 337 2.00 -16.17 -12.93
CA LEU A 337 1.58 -14.92 -12.31
C LEU A 337 0.61 -14.14 -13.19
N LYS A 338 0.71 -14.18 -14.53
CA LYS A 338 -0.34 -13.62 -15.41
C LYS A 338 -1.73 -14.22 -15.17
N LYS A 339 -1.84 -15.46 -14.69
CA LYS A 339 -3.13 -16.07 -14.31
C LYS A 339 -3.60 -15.61 -12.92
N VAL A 340 -2.66 -15.31 -12.02
CA VAL A 340 -2.97 -14.76 -10.69
C VAL A 340 -3.42 -13.30 -10.82
N PHE A 341 -2.76 -12.51 -11.66
CA PHE A 341 -2.97 -11.08 -11.87
C PHE A 341 -3.99 -10.79 -12.98
N ASN A 342 -5.15 -11.44 -12.93
CA ASN A 342 -6.12 -11.42 -14.03
C ASN A 342 -7.40 -10.60 -13.76
N LYS A 343 -7.49 -9.91 -12.62
CA LYS A 343 -8.73 -9.21 -12.21
C LYS A 343 -8.72 -7.69 -12.37
N ASN A 344 -7.71 -7.11 -13.01
CA ASN A 344 -7.63 -5.66 -13.22
C ASN A 344 -8.89 -5.07 -13.88
N ASP A 345 -9.42 -5.74 -14.92
CA ASP A 345 -10.64 -5.29 -15.61
C ASP A 345 -11.88 -5.35 -14.70
N GLU A 346 -11.93 -6.31 -13.78
CA GLU A 346 -13.00 -6.41 -12.78
C GLU A 346 -12.90 -5.26 -11.77
N SER A 347 -11.69 -4.97 -11.29
CA SER A 347 -11.39 -3.85 -10.39
C SER A 347 -11.76 -2.51 -11.01
N ALA A 348 -11.34 -2.25 -12.25
CA ALA A 348 -11.69 -1.03 -12.98
C ALA A 348 -13.22 -0.85 -13.06
N ARG A 349 -13.95 -1.90 -13.43
CA ARG A 349 -15.42 -1.86 -13.52
C ARG A 349 -16.11 -1.67 -12.16
N LEU A 350 -15.53 -2.19 -11.07
CA LEU A 350 -16.04 -1.94 -9.73
C LEU A 350 -15.79 -0.48 -9.30
N CYS A 351 -14.61 0.07 -9.59
CA CYS A 351 -14.29 1.49 -9.38
C CYS A 351 -15.22 2.40 -10.21
N GLU A 352 -15.54 2.06 -11.47
CA GLU A 352 -16.51 2.79 -12.30
C GLU A 352 -17.90 2.85 -11.65
N LYS A 353 -18.38 1.71 -11.14
CA LYS A 353 -19.67 1.66 -10.42
C LYS A 353 -19.65 2.50 -9.16
N ARG A 354 -18.54 2.47 -8.41
CA ARG A 354 -18.36 3.28 -7.19
C ARG A 354 -18.30 4.77 -7.52
N PHE A 355 -17.58 5.15 -8.57
CA PHE A 355 -17.53 6.51 -9.10
C PHE A 355 -18.93 7.01 -9.46
N ALA A 356 -19.68 6.27 -10.29
CA ALA A 356 -21.03 6.66 -10.71
C ALA A 356 -22.04 6.75 -9.55
N LYS A 357 -21.78 6.02 -8.45
CA LYS A 357 -22.54 6.12 -7.20
C LYS A 357 -22.17 7.39 -6.44
N ARG A 358 -20.87 7.62 -6.20
CA ARG A 358 -20.35 8.73 -5.39
C ARG A 358 -20.59 10.10 -6.03
N GLU A 359 -20.55 10.20 -7.36
CA GLU A 359 -20.80 11.45 -8.08
C GLU A 359 -22.18 12.07 -7.77
N LYS A 360 -23.12 11.26 -7.28
CA LYS A 360 -24.48 11.68 -6.92
C LYS A 360 -24.70 11.83 -5.41
N MET A 361 -23.67 11.57 -4.61
CA MET A 361 -23.77 11.60 -3.15
C MET A 361 -23.55 13.01 -2.60
N THR A 362 -24.30 13.36 -1.56
CA THR A 362 -23.99 14.54 -0.73
C THR A 362 -22.76 14.27 0.12
N PHE A 363 -22.19 15.32 0.71
CA PHE A 363 -21.10 15.19 1.68
C PHE A 363 -21.45 14.19 2.80
N GLU A 364 -22.64 14.28 3.37
CA GLU A 364 -23.10 13.40 4.46
C GLU A 364 -23.19 11.94 4.01
N GLN A 365 -23.62 11.70 2.78
CA GLN A 365 -23.68 10.36 2.20
C GLN A 365 -22.29 9.80 1.92
N LEU A 366 -21.35 10.62 1.42
CA LEU A 366 -19.95 10.22 1.26
C LEU A 366 -19.31 9.88 2.60
N ALA A 367 -19.55 10.72 3.61
CA ALA A 367 -19.04 10.52 4.95
C ALA A 367 -19.52 9.16 5.53
N GLN A 368 -20.79 8.80 5.28
CA GLN A 368 -21.33 7.48 5.63
C GLN A 368 -20.80 6.33 4.75
N ASP A 369 -20.56 6.55 3.46
CA ASP A 369 -20.04 5.55 2.49
C ASP A 369 -18.60 5.14 2.81
N PHE A 370 -17.77 6.08 3.28
CA PHE A 370 -16.44 5.81 3.84
C PHE A 370 -16.51 5.16 5.25
N GLY A 371 -17.72 4.80 5.68
CA GLY A 371 -18.00 3.85 6.73
C GLY A 371 -17.92 4.39 8.15
N PHE A 372 -17.23 5.49 8.44
CA PHE A 372 -16.99 5.96 9.83
C PHE A 372 -16.54 4.87 10.84
N ALA A 373 -16.11 3.69 10.37
CA ALA A 373 -16.07 2.44 11.13
C ALA A 373 -14.68 1.78 11.20
N ARG A 374 -13.61 2.46 10.76
CA ARG A 374 -12.23 2.07 11.09
C ARG A 374 -11.40 3.17 11.77
N ALA A 375 -11.82 4.43 11.72
CA ALA A 375 -11.08 5.58 12.25
C ALA A 375 -11.48 6.01 13.68
N ALA A 376 -11.91 5.07 14.54
CA ALA A 376 -12.09 5.31 15.97
C ALA A 376 -11.53 4.13 16.76
#